data_AF-A0A1Q4HP54-F1
#
_entry.id   AF-A0A1Q4HP54-F1
#
_cell.length_a   1.000
_cell.length_b   1.000
_cell.length_c   1.000
_cell.angle_alpha   90.00
_cell.angle_beta   90.00
_cell.angle_gamma   90.00
#
_symmetry.space_group_name_H-M   'P 1'
#
loop_
_entity.id
_entity.type
_entity.pdbx_description
1 polymer ?
#
loop_
_entity_poly.entity_id
_entity_poly.type
_entity_poly.pdbx_seq_one_letter_code
_entity_poly.pdbx_strand_id
1 'polypeptide(L)'
;MSSAKSADGAAAAARPPGHRGWVVCDPAGYPYAWYGIDLAAEAAAAMALLEPDPVQRQQMTDAGWSVRVGSGVELALGAGLTKATA
;
A
#
# COMPACT_ATOMS: atom_id res chain seq x y z
N MET A 1 -41.10 11.42 23.02
CA MET A 1 -39.63 11.32 23.00
C MET A 1 -39.26 10.33 21.92
N SER A 2 -38.84 10.82 20.77
CA SER A 2 -38.67 10.04 19.54
C SER A 2 -37.27 9.45 19.40
N SER A 3 -37.25 8.19 18.96
CA SER A 3 -36.23 7.56 18.11
C SER A 3 -34.86 7.25 18.74
N ALA A 4 -34.74 6.05 19.31
CA ALA A 4 -33.52 5.26 19.12
C ALA A 4 -33.57 4.67 17.69
N LYS A 5 -32.74 5.17 16.78
CA LYS A 5 -32.55 4.63 15.43
C LYS A 5 -31.07 4.32 15.25
N SER A 6 -30.83 3.04 14.99
CA SER A 6 -29.61 2.30 14.72
C SER A 6 -28.59 2.99 13.81
N ALA A 7 -27.31 2.68 14.03
CA ALA A 7 -26.49 2.02 13.01
C ALA A 7 -25.32 1.32 13.69
N ASP A 8 -25.47 0.00 13.83
CA ASP A 8 -24.49 -0.99 13.41
C ASP A 8 -23.04 -0.47 13.39
N GLY A 9 -22.36 -0.62 14.53
CA GLY A 9 -20.91 -0.54 14.57
C GLY A 9 -20.37 -1.72 13.80
N ALA A 10 -20.29 -1.59 12.47
CA ALA A 10 -19.62 -2.52 11.61
C ALA A 10 -18.25 -2.75 12.24
N ALA A 11 -18.07 -3.97 12.77
CA ALA A 11 -16.84 -4.41 13.38
C ALA A 11 -15.72 -4.00 12.41
N ALA A 12 -14.92 -3.02 12.81
CA ALA A 12 -13.63 -2.82 12.20
C ALA A 12 -12.93 -4.16 12.43
N ALA A 13 -12.97 -5.02 11.41
CA ALA A 13 -12.26 -6.28 11.41
C ALA A 13 -10.85 -5.90 11.80
N ALA A 14 -10.47 -6.22 13.03
CA ALA A 14 -9.17 -5.91 13.58
C ALA A 14 -8.19 -6.70 12.71
N ARG A 15 -7.71 -6.03 11.67
CA ARG A 15 -6.83 -6.60 10.65
C ARG A 15 -5.63 -7.11 11.43
N PRO A 16 -5.27 -8.40 11.31
CA PRO A 16 -4.27 -8.99 12.19
C PRO A 16 -2.99 -8.14 12.18
N PRO A 17 -2.37 -7.91 13.35
CA PRO A 17 -1.31 -6.91 13.54
C PRO A 17 0.00 -7.18 12.76
N GLY A 18 0.06 -8.21 11.91
CA GLY A 18 1.28 -8.68 11.25
C GLY A 18 1.49 -8.26 9.79
N HIS A 19 0.72 -7.31 9.23
CA HIS A 19 0.84 -6.97 7.79
C HIS A 19 1.00 -5.48 7.52
N ARG A 20 1.54 -4.68 8.45
CA ARG A 20 1.86 -3.28 8.17
C ARG A 20 3.23 -3.17 7.50
N GLY A 21 3.29 -2.36 6.46
CA GLY A 21 4.52 -2.07 5.73
C GLY A 21 4.28 -0.93 4.74
N TRP A 22 5.12 -0.89 3.72
CA TRP A 22 5.13 0.13 2.69
C TRP A 22 4.70 -0.47 1.36
N VAL A 23 3.62 0.05 0.79
CA VAL A 23 3.19 -0.26 -0.57
C VAL A 23 3.82 0.77 -1.48
N VAL A 24 4.64 0.32 -2.43
CA VAL A 24 5.09 1.14 -3.54
C VAL A 24 4.05 1.05 -4.64
N CYS A 25 3.55 2.19 -5.08
CA CYS A 25 2.59 2.31 -6.16
C CYS A 25 3.28 2.82 -7.44
N ASP A 26 2.83 2.30 -8.58
CA ASP A 26 3.19 2.81 -9.89
C ASP A 26 2.58 4.22 -10.14
N PRO A 27 2.93 4.90 -11.26
CA PRO A 27 2.39 6.22 -11.58
C PRO A 27 0.86 6.28 -11.75
N ALA A 28 0.22 5.14 -12.03
CA ALA A 28 -1.24 5.05 -12.12
C ALA A 28 -1.88 4.82 -10.74
N GLY A 29 -1.08 4.70 -9.68
CA GLY A 29 -1.52 4.51 -8.30
C GLY A 29 -1.74 3.05 -7.91
N TYR A 30 -1.43 2.09 -8.78
CA TYR A 30 -1.62 0.67 -8.50
C TYR A 30 -0.47 0.12 -7.66
N PRO A 31 -0.76 -0.75 -6.66
CA PRO A 31 0.28 -1.44 -5.91
C PRO A 31 1.22 -2.23 -6.84
N TYR A 32 2.51 -1.92 -6.78
CA TYR A 32 3.57 -2.57 -7.56
C TYR A 32 4.42 -3.51 -6.69
N ALA A 33 4.79 -3.04 -5.50
CA ALA A 33 5.57 -3.81 -4.53
C ALA A 33 5.10 -3.54 -3.10
N TRP A 34 5.42 -4.47 -2.18
CA TRP A 34 5.20 -4.27 -0.75
C TRP A 34 6.42 -4.73 0.04
N TYR A 35 6.85 -3.91 0.99
CA TYR A 35 7.93 -4.20 1.93
C TYR A 35 7.38 -4.16 3.35
N GLY A 36 7.57 -5.25 4.10
CA GLY A 36 7.26 -5.30 5.52
C GLY A 36 8.11 -4.30 6.32
N ILE A 37 7.61 -3.87 7.48
CA ILE A 37 8.30 -2.87 8.30
C ILE A 37 9.68 -3.34 8.80
N ASP A 38 9.89 -4.66 8.89
CA ASP A 38 11.18 -5.25 9.24
C ASP A 38 12.24 -5.09 8.13
N LEU A 39 11.80 -4.86 6.88
CA LEU A 39 12.68 -4.62 5.74
C LEU A 39 12.89 -3.12 5.48
N ALA A 40 11.85 -2.32 5.68
CA ALA A 40 11.89 -0.87 5.48
C ALA A 40 11.22 -0.17 6.67
N ALA A 41 12.03 0.48 7.50
CA ALA A 41 11.55 1.26 8.65
C ALA A 41 10.77 2.51 8.21
N GLU A 42 11.06 3.06 7.03
CA GLU A 42 10.45 4.27 6.49
C GLU A 42 10.16 4.18 4.98
N ALA A 43 9.29 5.06 4.47
CA ALA A 43 8.90 5.09 3.07
C ALA A 43 10.09 5.27 2.11
N ALA A 44 11.06 6.10 2.48
CA ALA A 44 12.26 6.33 1.69
C ALA A 44 13.11 5.05 1.55
N ALA A 45 13.20 4.25 2.62
CA ALA A 45 13.87 2.95 2.60
C ALA A 45 13.13 1.96 1.69
N ALA A 46 11.80 1.99 1.65
CA ALA A 46 11.03 1.17 0.72
C ALA A 46 11.30 1.52 -0.75
N MET A 47 11.39 2.81 -1.11
CA MET A 47 11.83 3.22 -2.45
C MET A 47 13.27 2.81 -2.74
N ALA A 48 14.16 2.85 -1.73
CA ALA A 48 15.56 2.46 -1.88
C ALA A 48 15.76 0.95 -2.08
N LEU A 49 14.88 0.12 -1.51
CA LEU A 49 14.85 -1.32 -1.76
C LEU A 49 14.37 -1.67 -3.18
N LEU A 50 13.48 -0.85 -3.73
CA LEU A 50 13.02 -1.02 -5.11
C LEU A 50 14.09 -0.56 -6.11
N GLU A 51 14.66 0.63 -5.87
CA GLU A 51 15.69 1.23 -6.74
C GLU A 51 16.86 1.78 -5.88
N PRO A 52 17.98 1.04 -5.81
CA PRO A 52 19.16 1.43 -5.05
C PRO A 52 19.85 2.69 -5.56
N ASP A 53 19.79 2.98 -6.87
CA ASP A 53 20.39 4.19 -7.44
C ASP A 53 19.56 5.44 -7.10
N PRO A 54 20.11 6.42 -6.36
CA PRO A 54 19.38 7.63 -5.99
C PRO A 54 18.95 8.47 -7.20
N VAL A 55 19.69 8.46 -8.31
CA VAL A 55 19.32 9.23 -9.52
C VAL A 55 18.11 8.59 -10.19
N GLN A 56 18.13 7.27 -10.39
CA GLN A 56 17.02 6.53 -10.98
C GLN A 56 15.77 6.60 -10.08
N ARG A 57 15.93 6.54 -8.76
CA ARG A 57 14.83 6.68 -7.80
C ARG A 57 14.17 8.07 -7.84
N GLN A 58 14.96 9.13 -8.00
CA GLN A 58 14.41 10.47 -8.18
C GLN A 58 13.59 10.54 -9.48
N GLN A 59 14.10 9.97 -10.58
CA GLN A 59 13.36 9.91 -11.84
C GLN A 59 12.04 9.13 -11.71
N MET A 60 12.01 8.04 -10.93
CA MET A 60 10.76 7.33 -10.64
C MET A 60 9.78 8.22 -9.87
N THR A 61 10.26 8.93 -8.86
CA THR A 61 9.42 9.86 -8.07
C THR A 61 8.86 10.97 -8.96
N ASP A 62 9.69 11.56 -9.82
CA ASP A 62 9.29 12.58 -10.79
C ASP A 62 8.28 12.03 -11.83
N ALA A 63 8.38 10.74 -12.16
CA ALA A 63 7.44 10.04 -13.02
C ALA A 63 6.11 9.66 -12.32
N GLY A 64 5.94 9.97 -11.04
CA GLY A 64 4.70 9.76 -10.30
C GLY A 64 4.65 8.49 -9.44
N TRP A 65 5.76 7.76 -9.31
CA TRP A 65 5.83 6.66 -8.35
C TRP A 65 5.68 7.19 -6.93
N SER A 66 4.98 6.43 -6.08
CA SER A 66 4.67 6.86 -4.72
C SER A 66 4.76 5.71 -3.72
N VAL A 67 4.89 6.05 -2.44
CA VAL A 67 4.88 5.09 -1.35
C VAL A 67 3.87 5.49 -0.30
N ARG A 68 3.10 4.53 0.17
CA ARG A 68 2.12 4.74 1.25
C ARG A 68 2.14 3.59 2.25
N VAL A 69 1.65 3.88 3.45
CA VAL A 69 1.40 2.84 4.45
C VAL A 69 0.33 1.90 3.92
N GLY A 70 0.56 0.60 4.04
CA GLY A 70 -0.38 -0.42 3.61
C GLY A 70 0.05 -1.83 4.00
N SER A 71 -0.58 -2.80 3.36
CA SER A 71 -0.37 -4.23 3.62
C SER A 71 -0.12 -5.03 2.35
N GLY A 72 0.59 -6.15 2.45
CA GLY A 72 0.82 -7.05 1.31
C GLY A 72 -0.46 -7.61 0.68
N VAL A 73 -1.60 -7.55 1.40
CA VAL A 73 -2.92 -7.88 0.86
C VAL A 73 -3.31 -6.95 -0.29
N GLU A 74 -2.95 -5.67 -0.23
CA GLU A 74 -3.29 -4.70 -1.28
C GLU A 74 -2.56 -5.00 -2.59
N LEU A 75 -1.32 -5.48 -2.49
CA LEU A 75 -0.58 -5.99 -3.65
C LEU A 75 -1.26 -7.21 -4.27
N ALA A 76 -1.69 -8.17 -3.44
CA ALA A 76 -2.39 -9.37 -3.92
C ALA A 76 -3.74 -9.03 -4.58
N LEU A 77 -4.49 -8.06 -4.03
CA LEU A 77 -5.75 -7.58 -4.61
C LEU A 77 -5.53 -6.83 -5.93
N GLY A 78 -4.52 -5.97 -6.00
CA GLY A 78 -4.14 -5.26 -7.23
C GLY A 78 -3.75 -6.23 -8.35
N ALA A 79 -2.97 -7.27 -8.04
CA ALA A 79 -2.60 -8.33 -8.98
C ALA A 79 -3.80 -9.18 -9.45
N GLY A 80 -4.86 -9.29 -8.64
CA GLY A 80 -6.10 -9.95 -9.03
C GLY A 80 -6.94 -9.11 -10.00
N LEU A 81 -6.99 -7.79 -9.80
CA LEU A 81 -7.71 -6.86 -10.67
C LEU A 81 -7.08 -6.78 -12.07
N THR A 82 -5.74 -6.72 -12.15
CA THR A 82 -5.04 -6.67 -13.46
C THR A 82 -5.16 -7.96 -14.26
N LYS A 83 -5.32 -9.13 -13.61
CA LYS A 83 -5.59 -10.41 -14.29
C LYS A 83 -7.04 -10.54 -14.76
N ALA A 84 -7.99 -9.88 -14.10
CA ALA A 84 -9.41 -9.92 -14.49
C ALA A 84 -9.72 -9.01 -15.69
N THR A 85 -8.79 -8.11 -16.06
CA THR A 85 -8.92 -7.18 -17.18
C THR A 85 -8.07 -7.55 -18.40
N ALA A 86 -7.44 -8.74 -18.41
CA ALA A 86 -6.56 -9.22 -19.47
C ALA A 86 -7.24 -10.28 -20.35
#